data_AF-A0A7M4EKW4-F1
#
_entry.id   AF-A0A7M4EKW4-F1
#
_cell.length_a   1.000
_cell.length_b   1.000
_cell.length_c   1.000
_cell.angle_alpha   90.00
_cell.angle_beta   90.00
_cell.angle_gamma   90.00
#
_symmetry.space_group_name_H-M   'P 1'
#
loop_
_entity.id
_entity.type
_entity.pdbx_description
1 polymer ?
#
loop_
_entity_poly.entity_id
_entity_poly.type
_entity_poly.pdbx_seq_one_letter_code
_entity_poly.pdbx_strand_id
1 'polypeptide(L)'
;MTYVRETCGCCDCEKRCGALDILFVIDSSESIGYTNFTLEKNFVINVVSRLGSIAKDPKSPTGARVGVVQYSHEGTFEAIQFDDERIDSLSSFKEAVKRLEWIAGGTWTPSALQYAYNKLIKESQREKARVFAVVITDGRFDPRDDDKNLNALCQENVFVNTIGIGDMFYQPEQSETLVSIACNEEKRVQKMRLFSDLVAEEFIDKMENVLCPDPQIVCPDLPCQTELAVAQCTQRPVDIVFLLDGSERIGGANFQKSHIFVEDVARRLTLARSDNDNLNARLALQQYGSENQQQVIFPLTYNLTDIADALAGIRYMDSSSNIGSAIIHAINNIVNNPVDRQRVARRNAELSFVFITDGITGTKNLEEAIDSMKKHNVMPTVVAVGSDVDMDVLLKIGLGDRAAIFREKDYASLSQPGFFDRFIRWIC
;
A
#
# COMPACT_ATOMS: atom_id res chain seq x y z
N MET A 1 0.82 1.39 18.25
CA MET A 1 0.42 -0.03 18.35
C MET A 1 -0.15 -0.41 17.00
N THR A 2 0.64 -1.12 16.21
CA THR A 2 0.36 -1.53 14.83
C THR A 2 -0.54 -2.76 14.88
N TYR A 3 -1.81 -2.62 14.51
CA TYR A 3 -2.74 -3.74 14.40
C TYR A 3 -2.68 -4.29 12.98
N VAL A 4 -2.23 -5.54 12.86
CA VAL A 4 -2.35 -6.38 11.66
C VAL A 4 -3.80 -6.86 11.57
N ARG A 5 -4.45 -6.62 10.43
CA ARG A 5 -5.82 -7.04 10.11
C ARG A 5 -5.79 -8.41 9.45
N GLU A 6 -6.40 -9.42 10.07
CA GLU A 6 -6.60 -10.74 9.48
C GLU A 6 -8.03 -10.86 8.94
N THR A 7 -8.19 -10.93 7.63
CA THR A 7 -9.42 -11.40 6.96
C THR A 7 -9.10 -12.73 6.29
N CYS A 8 -9.90 -13.77 6.53
CA CYS A 8 -9.79 -14.96 5.68
C CYS A 8 -10.47 -14.65 4.33
N GLY A 9 -9.65 -14.08 3.45
CA GLY A 9 -9.95 -13.67 2.07
C GLY A 9 -8.71 -13.55 1.19
N CYS A 10 -7.56 -13.89 1.73
CA CYS A 10 -6.41 -14.61 1.19
C CYS A 10 -5.78 -15.12 2.49
N CYS A 11 -5.27 -16.36 2.55
CA CYS A 11 -4.31 -16.60 3.63
C CYS A 11 -3.20 -15.54 3.44
N ASP A 12 -2.53 -15.08 4.50
CA ASP A 12 -1.34 -14.23 4.39
C ASP A 12 -0.24 -15.09 3.76
N CYS A 13 -0.45 -15.39 2.48
CA CYS A 13 0.37 -16.26 1.71
C CYS A 13 1.54 -15.40 1.32
N GLU A 14 2.64 -15.60 2.03
CA GLU A 14 3.86 -14.96 1.64
C GLU A 14 4.29 -15.52 0.30
N LYS A 15 4.50 -14.63 -0.66
CA LYS A 15 5.21 -14.96 -1.89
C LYS A 15 6.64 -15.29 -1.47
N ARG A 16 6.97 -16.58 -1.41
CA ARG A 16 8.30 -17.08 -1.14
C ARG A 16 8.91 -17.59 -2.41
N CYS A 17 9.94 -16.90 -2.87
CA CYS A 17 10.74 -17.42 -3.94
C CYS A 17 11.68 -18.52 -3.39
N GLY A 18 12.17 -19.38 -4.28
CA GLY A 18 13.21 -20.35 -3.92
C GLY A 18 14.48 -19.67 -3.37
N ALA A 19 15.49 -20.47 -3.05
CA ALA A 19 16.81 -19.94 -2.69
C ALA A 19 17.34 -18.99 -3.79
N LEU A 20 17.33 -17.69 -3.52
CA LEU A 20 17.78 -16.69 -4.48
C LEU A 20 18.51 -15.53 -3.82
N ASP A 21 19.52 -15.05 -4.53
CA ASP A 21 20.33 -13.91 -4.13
C ASP A 21 20.16 -12.82 -5.19
N ILE A 22 19.70 -11.63 -4.79
CA ILE A 22 19.45 -10.50 -5.69
C ILE A 22 20.49 -9.44 -5.45
N LEU A 23 21.36 -9.24 -6.43
CA LEU A 23 22.39 -8.21 -6.42
C LEU A 23 21.92 -7.00 -7.22
N PHE A 24 21.88 -5.83 -6.60
CA PHE A 24 21.77 -4.57 -7.33
C PHE A 24 23.14 -3.92 -7.43
N VAL A 25 23.57 -3.55 -8.64
CA VAL A 25 24.76 -2.74 -8.87
C VAL A 25 24.28 -1.38 -9.38
N ILE A 26 24.46 -0.33 -8.58
CA ILE A 26 23.88 1.00 -8.82
C ILE A 26 24.98 2.03 -9.06
N ASP A 27 24.75 2.88 -10.05
CA ASP A 27 25.69 3.89 -10.51
C ASP A 27 25.48 5.19 -9.72
N SER A 28 26.52 5.61 -9.00
CA SER A 28 26.53 6.85 -8.22
C SER A 28 27.52 7.86 -8.78
N SER A 29 27.88 7.75 -10.06
CA SER A 29 28.76 8.70 -10.73
C SER A 29 28.17 10.11 -10.81
N GLU A 30 29.01 11.05 -11.22
CA GLU A 30 28.62 12.46 -11.34
C GLU A 30 27.54 12.69 -12.41
N SER A 31 27.56 11.92 -13.51
CA SER A 31 26.60 12.06 -14.61
C SER A 31 25.17 11.69 -14.22
N ILE A 32 25.01 10.80 -13.23
CA ILE A 32 23.70 10.42 -12.68
C ILE A 32 23.12 11.58 -11.89
N GLY A 33 23.89 12.15 -10.95
CA GLY A 33 23.45 13.23 -10.07
C GLY A 33 22.53 12.78 -8.93
N TYR A 34 22.46 13.60 -7.87
CA TYR A 34 21.77 13.28 -6.62
C TYR A 34 20.29 12.87 -6.79
N THR A 35 19.56 13.57 -7.66
CA THR A 35 18.12 13.32 -7.87
C THR A 35 17.86 11.97 -8.52
N ASN A 36 18.65 11.61 -9.53
CA ASN A 36 18.48 10.34 -10.25
C ASN A 36 18.98 9.17 -9.38
N PHE A 37 20.08 9.36 -8.64
CA PHE A 37 20.52 8.38 -7.66
C PHE A 37 19.45 8.08 -6.60
N THR A 38 18.68 9.10 -6.19
CA THR A 38 17.53 8.90 -5.29
C THR A 38 16.43 8.05 -5.94
N LEU A 39 16.18 8.20 -7.25
CA LEU A 39 15.24 7.36 -7.98
C LEU A 39 15.72 5.91 -8.10
N GLU A 40 17.02 5.68 -8.30
CA GLU A 40 17.62 4.34 -8.29
C GLU A 40 17.43 3.65 -6.93
N LYS A 41 17.72 4.35 -5.83
CA LYS A 41 17.49 3.84 -4.47
C LYS A 41 16.02 3.45 -4.25
N ASN A 42 15.10 4.31 -4.69
CA ASN A 42 13.67 4.06 -4.57
C ASN A 42 13.24 2.84 -5.41
N PHE A 43 13.80 2.67 -6.61
CA PHE A 43 13.57 1.49 -7.42
C PHE A 43 14.01 0.20 -6.72
N VAL A 44 15.23 0.16 -6.18
CA VAL A 44 15.74 -0.99 -5.40
C VAL A 44 14.79 -1.31 -4.24
N ILE A 45 14.39 -0.29 -3.47
CA ILE A 45 13.46 -0.44 -2.34
C ILE A 45 12.11 -0.99 -2.78
N ASN A 46 11.55 -0.47 -3.88
CA ASN A 46 10.22 -0.85 -4.35
C ASN A 46 10.19 -2.27 -4.91
N VAL A 47 11.18 -2.65 -5.71
CA VAL A 47 11.30 -4.02 -6.25
C VAL A 47 11.43 -5.03 -5.11
N VAL A 48 12.32 -4.77 -4.14
CA VAL A 48 12.52 -5.66 -2.99
C VAL A 48 11.27 -5.75 -2.11
N SER A 49 10.50 -4.66 -2.00
CA SER A 49 9.22 -4.67 -1.28
C SER A 49 8.17 -5.57 -1.94
N ARG A 50 8.18 -5.67 -3.27
CA ARG A 50 7.23 -6.51 -4.03
C ARG A 50 7.59 -7.99 -3.97
N LEU A 51 8.89 -8.31 -3.88
CA LEU A 51 9.39 -9.67 -3.79
C LEU A 51 9.02 -10.40 -2.48
N GLY A 52 8.51 -9.68 -1.47
CA GLY A 52 7.99 -10.27 -0.24
C GLY A 52 9.05 -10.41 0.86
N SER A 53 9.11 -11.57 1.51
CA SER A 53 9.95 -11.79 2.69
C SER A 53 11.41 -12.07 2.34
N ILE A 54 12.32 -11.26 2.90
CA ILE A 54 13.77 -11.49 2.90
C ILE A 54 14.08 -12.63 3.89
N ALA A 55 15.03 -13.50 3.54
CA ALA A 55 15.47 -14.58 4.41
C ALA A 55 16.06 -14.02 5.71
N LYS A 56 15.47 -14.38 6.86
CA LYS A 56 15.95 -13.96 8.20
C LYS A 56 17.28 -14.59 8.59
N ASP A 57 17.52 -15.80 8.11
CA ASP A 57 18.79 -16.50 8.32
C ASP A 57 19.57 -16.50 6.98
N PRO A 58 20.76 -15.88 6.92
CA PRO A 58 21.63 -15.86 5.73
C PRO A 58 21.99 -17.26 5.20
N LYS A 59 21.88 -18.31 6.03
CA LYS A 59 22.13 -19.72 5.68
C LYS A 59 20.86 -20.54 5.44
N SER A 60 19.67 -19.95 5.64
CA SER A 60 18.38 -20.62 5.44
C SER A 60 18.30 -21.24 4.05
N PRO A 61 17.83 -22.50 3.85
CA PRO A 61 17.69 -23.14 2.54
C PRO A 61 16.53 -22.56 1.69
N THR A 62 15.81 -21.55 2.16
CA THR A 62 14.70 -20.87 1.47
C THR A 62 14.68 -19.36 1.75
N GLY A 63 14.11 -18.56 0.84
CA GLY A 63 13.99 -17.11 0.98
C GLY A 63 15.04 -16.33 0.19
N ALA A 64 14.71 -15.08 -0.11
CA ALA A 64 15.52 -14.16 -0.90
C ALA A 64 16.55 -13.43 -0.02
N ARG A 65 17.81 -13.34 -0.46
CA ARG A 65 18.80 -12.40 0.09
C ARG A 65 19.01 -11.27 -0.89
N VAL A 66 19.26 -10.06 -0.39
CA VAL A 66 19.43 -8.89 -1.24
C VAL A 66 20.72 -8.18 -0.87
N GLY A 67 21.52 -7.88 -1.89
CA GLY A 67 22.75 -7.13 -1.78
C GLY A 67 22.72 -5.93 -2.72
N VAL A 68 23.40 -4.86 -2.33
CA VAL A 68 23.51 -3.64 -3.13
C VAL A 68 24.96 -3.23 -3.18
N VAL A 69 25.49 -2.97 -4.37
CA VAL A 69 26.81 -2.40 -4.59
C VAL A 69 26.61 -1.06 -5.27
N GLN A 70 26.96 0.00 -4.57
CA GLN A 70 27.07 1.33 -5.13
C GLN A 70 28.51 1.58 -5.55
N TYR A 71 28.69 2.22 -6.71
CA TYR A 71 30.01 2.60 -7.20
C TYR A 71 30.03 4.01 -7.79
N SER A 72 31.22 4.60 -7.86
CA SER A 72 31.47 5.74 -8.74
C SER A 72 32.86 5.64 -9.37
N HIS A 73 33.88 6.20 -8.74
CA HIS A 73 35.27 6.22 -9.21
C HIS A 73 36.14 5.12 -8.59
N GLU A 74 37.39 5.04 -9.03
CA GLU A 74 38.37 4.01 -8.62
C GLU A 74 38.39 3.74 -7.12
N GLY A 75 38.12 2.49 -6.73
CA GLY A 75 38.20 2.04 -5.34
C GLY A 75 37.02 2.46 -4.45
N THR A 76 36.06 3.23 -4.97
CA THR A 76 34.94 3.74 -4.18
C THR A 76 33.70 2.88 -4.38
N PHE A 77 33.66 1.80 -3.61
CA PHE A 77 32.55 0.83 -3.59
C PHE A 77 31.94 0.78 -2.18
N GLU A 78 30.64 1.05 -2.09
CA GLU A 78 29.86 0.79 -0.88
C GLU A 78 28.96 -0.41 -1.12
N ALA A 79 29.00 -1.37 -0.18
CA ALA A 79 28.28 -2.62 -0.34
C ALA A 79 27.40 -2.94 0.87
N ILE A 80 26.16 -3.27 0.57
CA ILE A 80 25.27 -4.01 1.44
C ILE A 80 25.42 -5.49 1.07
N GLN A 81 26.00 -6.29 1.96
CA GLN A 81 26.28 -7.71 1.72
C GLN A 81 25.03 -8.58 1.92
N PHE A 82 25.02 -9.76 1.29
CA PHE A 82 23.91 -10.73 1.43
C PHE A 82 23.73 -11.27 2.84
N ASP A 83 24.81 -11.31 3.61
CA ASP A 83 24.93 -11.88 4.95
C ASP A 83 25.18 -10.82 6.03
N ASP A 84 24.86 -9.54 5.76
CA ASP A 84 24.93 -8.48 6.77
C ASP A 84 23.92 -8.75 7.89
N GLU A 85 24.43 -9.12 9.08
CA GLU A 85 23.61 -9.45 10.27
C GLU A 85 22.71 -8.29 10.71
N ARG A 86 22.98 -7.05 10.27
CA ARG A 86 22.16 -5.87 10.59
C ARG A 86 20.90 -5.78 9.71
N ILE A 87 20.81 -6.61 8.66
CA ILE A 87 19.73 -6.59 7.65
C ILE A 87 18.93 -7.89 7.77
N ASP A 88 18.08 -7.93 8.78
CA ASP A 88 17.23 -9.06 9.15
C ASP A 88 15.78 -8.94 8.64
N SER A 89 15.43 -7.80 8.03
CA SER A 89 14.05 -7.48 7.63
C SER A 89 14.03 -6.51 6.44
N LEU A 90 12.87 -6.47 5.76
CA LEU A 90 12.64 -5.50 4.69
C LEU A 90 12.79 -4.05 5.20
N SER A 91 12.41 -3.78 6.44
CA SER A 91 12.54 -2.46 7.06
C SER A 91 14.01 -2.08 7.29
N SER A 92 14.83 -2.99 7.84
CA SER A 92 16.26 -2.72 8.04
C SER A 92 17.01 -2.58 6.72
N PHE A 93 16.63 -3.37 5.69
CA PHE A 93 17.14 -3.21 4.32
C PHE A 93 16.79 -1.83 3.72
N LYS A 94 15.51 -1.41 3.82
CA LYS A 94 15.07 -0.10 3.33
C LYS A 94 15.86 1.05 3.94
N GLU A 95 16.08 1.01 5.24
CA GLU A 95 16.85 2.04 5.93
C GLU A 95 18.34 2.00 5.57
N ALA A 96 18.90 0.80 5.34
CA ALA A 96 20.27 0.66 4.84
C ALA A 96 20.45 1.28 3.45
N VAL A 97 19.55 0.98 2.51
CA VAL A 97 19.58 1.56 1.16
C VAL A 97 19.37 3.07 1.20
N LYS A 98 18.45 3.59 2.03
CA LYS A 98 18.23 5.04 2.15
C LYS A 98 19.49 5.80 2.62
N ARG A 99 20.27 5.19 3.52
CA ARG A 99 21.51 5.76 4.07
C ARG A 99 22.66 5.85 3.07
N LEU A 100 22.58 5.15 1.93
CA LEU A 100 23.55 5.29 0.86
C LEU A 100 23.55 6.74 0.36
N GLU A 101 24.69 7.40 0.45
CA GLU A 101 24.89 8.79 0.02
C GLU A 101 25.45 8.84 -1.40
N TRP A 102 25.03 9.82 -2.19
CA TRP A 102 25.56 9.98 -3.54
C TRP A 102 27.05 10.37 -3.48
N ILE A 103 27.92 9.54 -4.05
CA ILE A 103 29.37 9.70 -3.96
C ILE A 103 29.89 10.73 -4.97
N ALA A 104 29.32 10.78 -6.18
CA ALA A 104 29.85 11.51 -7.34
C ALA A 104 31.24 11.03 -7.81
N GLY A 105 31.74 11.63 -8.90
CA GLY A 105 33.01 11.28 -9.55
C GLY A 105 32.84 10.54 -10.87
N GLY A 106 33.84 9.72 -11.23
CA GLY A 106 33.83 8.92 -12.46
C GLY A 106 32.89 7.72 -12.42
N THR A 107 32.93 6.91 -13.48
CA THR A 107 32.04 5.75 -13.69
C THR A 107 32.88 4.49 -13.95
N TRP A 108 33.21 3.74 -12.90
CA TRP A 108 34.10 2.56 -12.96
C TRP A 108 33.29 1.26 -12.97
N THR A 109 32.44 1.12 -13.98
CA THR A 109 31.47 0.02 -14.10
C THR A 109 32.16 -1.35 -14.19
N PRO A 110 33.12 -1.62 -15.11
CA PRO A 110 33.83 -2.90 -15.13
C PRO A 110 34.44 -3.31 -13.78
N SER A 111 35.13 -2.38 -13.09
CA SER A 111 35.70 -2.65 -11.76
C SER A 111 34.62 -2.93 -10.70
N ALA A 112 33.49 -2.22 -10.74
CA ALA A 112 32.37 -2.46 -9.84
C ALA A 112 31.76 -3.86 -10.02
N LEU A 113 31.62 -4.32 -11.27
CA LEU A 113 31.13 -5.66 -11.60
C LEU A 113 32.07 -6.74 -11.06
N GLN A 114 33.38 -6.55 -11.21
CA GLN A 114 34.39 -7.46 -10.66
C GLN A 114 34.39 -7.48 -9.12
N TYR A 115 34.24 -6.31 -8.49
CA TYR A 115 34.11 -6.19 -7.04
C TYR A 115 32.86 -6.91 -6.54
N ALA A 116 31.70 -6.65 -7.15
CA ALA A 116 30.42 -7.26 -6.77
C ALA A 116 30.47 -8.79 -6.92
N TYR A 117 31.09 -9.29 -7.99
CA TYR A 117 31.32 -10.72 -8.16
C TYR A 117 32.17 -11.29 -7.01
N ASN A 118 33.32 -10.70 -6.73
CA ASN A 118 34.24 -11.24 -5.72
C ASN A 118 33.63 -11.19 -4.32
N LYS A 119 33.04 -10.06 -3.94
CA LYS A 119 32.57 -9.80 -2.57
C LYS A 119 31.21 -10.37 -2.25
N LEU A 120 30.26 -10.28 -3.16
CA LEU A 120 28.88 -10.69 -2.87
C LEU A 120 28.60 -12.08 -3.43
N ILE A 121 29.10 -12.40 -4.62
CA ILE A 121 28.78 -13.68 -5.26
C ILE A 121 29.74 -14.78 -4.83
N LYS A 122 31.06 -14.58 -4.97
CA LYS A 122 32.07 -15.62 -4.75
C LYS A 122 32.33 -15.90 -3.27
N GLU A 123 32.44 -14.87 -2.44
CA GLU A 123 32.71 -15.01 -1.00
C GLU A 123 31.46 -15.46 -0.20
N SER A 124 30.26 -15.00 -0.59
CA SER A 124 29.00 -15.27 0.13
C SER A 124 28.05 -16.22 -0.62
N GLN A 125 28.57 -17.01 -1.58
CA GLN A 125 27.75 -17.91 -2.40
C GLN A 125 27.11 -18.98 -1.55
N ARG A 126 25.80 -19.13 -1.72
CA ARG A 126 25.05 -20.23 -1.14
C ARG A 126 24.98 -21.37 -2.14
N GLU A 127 25.41 -22.58 -1.74
CA GLU A 127 25.63 -23.77 -2.60
C GLU A 127 24.46 -24.20 -3.53
N LYS A 128 23.27 -23.61 -3.40
CA LYS A 128 22.07 -23.91 -4.21
C LYS A 128 21.25 -22.67 -4.61
N ALA A 129 21.76 -21.46 -4.40
CA ALA A 129 21.01 -20.24 -4.75
C ALA A 129 21.31 -19.79 -6.17
N ARG A 130 20.26 -19.40 -6.91
CA ARG A 130 20.41 -18.66 -8.17
C ARG A 130 20.69 -17.20 -7.85
N VAL A 131 21.64 -16.59 -8.54
CA VAL A 131 21.95 -15.17 -8.36
C VAL A 131 21.29 -14.38 -9.48
N PHE A 132 20.51 -13.37 -9.16
CA PHE A 132 19.97 -12.40 -10.12
C PHE A 132 20.67 -11.07 -9.89
N ALA A 133 21.43 -10.60 -10.87
CA ALA A 133 22.08 -9.31 -10.83
C ALA A 133 21.28 -8.30 -11.66
N VAL A 134 21.04 -7.11 -11.10
CA VAL A 134 20.45 -5.96 -11.79
C VAL A 134 21.48 -4.84 -11.78
N VAL A 135 22.00 -4.49 -12.95
CA VAL A 135 22.97 -3.41 -13.12
C VAL A 135 22.26 -2.19 -13.67
N ILE A 136 22.32 -1.07 -12.98
CA ILE A 136 21.73 0.21 -13.40
C ILE A 136 22.87 1.16 -13.72
N THR A 137 22.90 1.70 -14.94
CA THR A 137 23.96 2.63 -15.37
C THR A 137 23.51 3.47 -16.56
N ASP A 138 24.18 4.60 -16.78
CA ASP A 138 24.11 5.37 -18.01
C ASP A 138 25.05 4.86 -19.11
N GLY A 139 25.61 3.65 -18.93
CA GLY A 139 26.31 2.84 -19.95
C GLY A 139 27.65 3.41 -20.40
N ARG A 140 28.09 4.49 -19.76
CA ARG A 140 29.41 5.07 -19.92
C ARG A 140 30.28 4.50 -18.80
N PHE A 141 31.55 4.28 -19.11
CA PHE A 141 32.54 3.99 -18.08
C PHE A 141 33.84 4.71 -18.43
N ASP A 142 34.67 4.93 -17.43
CA ASP A 142 35.94 5.63 -17.59
C ASP A 142 36.90 4.79 -18.45
N PRO A 143 37.52 5.35 -19.51
CA PRO A 143 38.46 4.60 -20.36
C PRO A 143 39.69 4.05 -19.62
N ARG A 144 39.94 4.50 -18.39
CA ARG A 144 41.00 3.96 -17.52
C ARG A 144 40.61 2.66 -16.81
N ASP A 145 39.33 2.31 -16.80
CA ASP A 145 38.84 1.05 -16.25
C ASP A 145 39.12 -0.13 -17.20
N ASP A 146 39.19 -1.35 -16.66
CA ASP A 146 39.52 -2.56 -17.42
C ASP A 146 38.26 -3.20 -18.01
N ASP A 147 37.99 -2.92 -19.28
CA ASP A 147 36.84 -3.39 -20.06
C ASP A 147 36.67 -4.92 -20.07
N LYS A 148 37.72 -5.69 -19.80
CA LYS A 148 37.67 -7.16 -19.66
C LYS A 148 36.73 -7.60 -18.55
N ASN A 149 36.48 -6.74 -17.56
CA ASN A 149 35.63 -7.04 -16.42
C ASN A 149 34.13 -6.79 -16.69
N LEU A 150 33.74 -6.33 -17.88
CA LEU A 150 32.32 -6.15 -18.24
C LEU A 150 31.51 -7.45 -18.09
N ASN A 151 32.14 -8.59 -18.33
CA ASN A 151 31.54 -9.91 -18.20
C ASN A 151 31.81 -10.59 -16.85
N ALA A 152 32.32 -9.88 -15.84
CA ALA A 152 32.74 -10.50 -14.58
C ALA A 152 31.61 -11.25 -13.87
N LEU A 153 30.36 -10.75 -13.99
CA LEU A 153 29.18 -11.39 -13.42
C LEU A 153 28.66 -12.58 -14.25
N CYS A 154 29.15 -12.81 -15.47
CA CYS A 154 28.63 -13.83 -16.38
C CYS A 154 29.14 -15.24 -16.04
N GLN A 155 28.59 -15.81 -14.97
CA GLN A 155 28.90 -17.16 -14.48
C GLN A 155 27.67 -18.07 -14.63
N GLU A 156 27.86 -19.39 -14.61
CA GLU A 156 26.81 -20.40 -14.90
C GLU A 156 25.52 -20.27 -14.06
N ASN A 157 25.58 -19.66 -12.87
CA ASN A 157 24.45 -19.48 -11.95
C ASN A 157 24.04 -18.02 -11.71
N VAL A 158 24.50 -17.09 -12.54
CA VAL A 158 24.24 -15.66 -12.41
C VAL A 158 23.45 -15.15 -13.61
N PHE A 159 22.26 -14.61 -13.33
CA PHE A 159 21.38 -14.01 -14.33
C PHE A 159 21.51 -12.49 -14.27
N VAL A 160 22.27 -11.92 -15.20
CA VAL A 160 22.50 -10.47 -15.27
C VAL A 160 21.42 -9.79 -16.12
N ASN A 161 20.73 -8.81 -15.54
CA ASN A 161 19.82 -7.89 -16.21
C ASN A 161 20.42 -6.50 -16.13
N THR A 162 20.48 -5.81 -17.26
CA THR A 162 21.10 -4.48 -17.35
C THR A 162 20.04 -3.45 -17.69
N ILE A 163 19.96 -2.39 -16.90
CA ILE A 163 19.07 -1.25 -17.13
C ILE A 163 19.95 -0.07 -17.56
N GLY A 164 19.89 0.24 -18.85
CA GLY A 164 20.53 1.41 -19.43
C GLY A 164 19.58 2.60 -19.40
N ILE A 165 20.04 3.75 -18.91
CA ILE A 165 19.21 4.96 -18.82
C ILE A 165 19.91 6.13 -19.51
N GLY A 166 19.22 6.80 -20.42
CA GLY A 166 19.69 8.03 -21.06
C GLY A 166 19.87 7.94 -22.58
N ASP A 167 20.80 8.73 -23.11
CA ASP A 167 21.02 8.94 -24.55
C ASP A 167 22.00 7.95 -25.20
N MET A 168 22.57 7.05 -24.42
CA MET A 168 23.40 5.90 -24.82
C MET A 168 22.89 5.12 -26.05
N PHE A 169 21.60 5.10 -26.32
CA PHE A 169 21.00 4.35 -27.43
C PHE A 169 21.22 5.01 -28.79
N TYR A 170 21.67 6.27 -28.81
CA TYR A 170 22.10 6.93 -30.03
C TYR A 170 23.57 6.64 -30.35
N GLN A 171 24.30 5.95 -29.46
CA GLN A 171 25.70 5.58 -29.62
C GLN A 171 25.87 4.05 -29.63
N PRO A 172 26.25 3.44 -30.77
CA PRO A 172 26.36 1.98 -30.89
C PRO A 172 27.28 1.34 -29.84
N GLU A 173 28.45 1.96 -29.60
CA GLU A 173 29.48 1.47 -28.68
C GLU A 173 28.95 1.32 -27.24
N GLN A 174 28.16 2.27 -26.75
CA GLN A 174 27.57 2.20 -25.40
C GLN A 174 26.45 1.17 -25.30
N SER A 175 25.67 0.99 -26.38
CA SER A 175 24.68 -0.10 -26.44
C SER A 175 25.35 -1.48 -26.42
N GLU A 176 26.52 -1.63 -27.06
CA GLU A 176 27.30 -2.87 -27.04
C GLU A 176 27.85 -3.16 -25.63
N THR A 177 28.31 -2.13 -24.91
CA THR A 177 28.75 -2.27 -23.51
C THR A 177 27.65 -2.85 -22.63
N LEU A 178 26.42 -2.35 -22.71
CA LEU A 178 25.31 -2.87 -21.89
C LEU A 178 24.95 -4.31 -22.23
N VAL A 179 25.03 -4.66 -23.51
CA VAL A 179 24.83 -6.04 -23.98
C VAL A 179 25.93 -6.94 -23.45
N SER A 180 27.18 -6.48 -23.43
CA SER A 180 28.30 -7.20 -22.80
C SER A 180 28.02 -7.44 -21.32
N ILE A 181 27.66 -6.41 -20.54
CA ILE A 181 27.29 -6.56 -19.12
C ILE A 181 26.16 -7.58 -18.93
N ALA A 182 25.17 -7.59 -19.83
CA ALA A 182 24.07 -8.56 -19.84
C ALA A 182 24.46 -9.93 -20.42
N CYS A 183 25.75 -10.28 -20.42
CA CYS A 183 26.28 -11.57 -20.89
C CYS A 183 25.99 -11.86 -22.37
N ASN A 184 25.98 -10.82 -23.20
CA ASN A 184 25.62 -10.85 -24.61
C ASN A 184 24.16 -11.28 -24.87
N GLU A 185 23.28 -11.13 -23.88
CA GLU A 185 21.84 -11.37 -24.03
C GLU A 185 21.06 -10.05 -24.18
N GLU A 186 20.82 -9.62 -25.41
CA GLU A 186 20.09 -8.36 -25.69
C GLU A 186 18.71 -8.29 -25.03
N LYS A 187 18.04 -9.43 -24.84
CA LYS A 187 16.70 -9.50 -24.21
C LYS A 187 16.71 -9.11 -22.72
N ARG A 188 17.89 -9.15 -22.08
CA ARG A 188 18.08 -8.76 -20.68
C ARG A 188 18.55 -7.31 -20.51
N VAL A 189 18.70 -6.59 -21.63
CA VAL A 189 18.99 -5.16 -21.62
C VAL A 189 17.67 -4.40 -21.70
N GLN A 190 17.33 -3.72 -20.61
CA GLN A 190 16.22 -2.79 -20.57
C GLN A 190 16.73 -1.38 -20.89
N LYS A 191 16.11 -0.76 -21.90
CA LYS A 191 16.47 0.57 -22.38
C LYS A 191 15.44 1.59 -21.87
N MET A 192 15.89 2.64 -21.18
CA MET A 192 15.02 3.69 -20.63
C MET A 192 15.52 5.08 -20.98
N ARG A 193 14.59 6.03 -21.20
CA ARG A 193 14.98 7.41 -21.52
C ARG A 193 15.23 8.24 -20.27
N LEU A 194 14.46 8.00 -19.21
CA LEU A 194 14.46 8.80 -17.99
C LEU A 194 14.56 7.90 -16.76
N PHE A 195 15.25 8.38 -15.71
CA PHE A 195 15.32 7.69 -14.42
C PHE A 195 13.95 7.60 -13.71
N SER A 196 13.00 8.48 -14.06
CA SER A 196 11.62 8.40 -13.57
C SER A 196 10.91 7.12 -14.01
N ASP A 197 11.34 6.51 -15.11
CA ASP A 197 10.72 5.28 -15.64
C ASP A 197 11.04 4.07 -14.75
N LEU A 198 12.12 4.14 -13.96
CA LEU A 198 12.47 3.11 -12.97
C LEU A 198 11.38 2.95 -11.90
N VAL A 199 10.70 4.03 -11.53
CA VAL A 199 9.68 4.01 -10.48
C VAL A 199 8.27 3.76 -11.01
N ALA A 200 8.12 3.48 -12.31
CA ALA A 200 6.84 3.13 -12.90
C ALA A 200 6.35 1.74 -12.42
N GLU A 201 5.08 1.64 -12.04
CA GLU A 201 4.50 0.42 -11.47
C GLU A 201 4.59 -0.77 -12.44
N GLU A 202 4.27 -0.55 -13.72
CA GLU A 202 4.37 -1.58 -14.77
C GLU A 202 5.79 -2.16 -14.91
N PHE A 203 6.82 -1.33 -14.71
CA PHE A 203 8.21 -1.77 -14.80
C PHE A 203 8.64 -2.57 -13.56
N ILE A 204 8.23 -2.11 -12.38
CA ILE A 204 8.48 -2.82 -11.12
C ILE A 204 7.82 -4.20 -11.15
N ASP A 205 6.58 -4.30 -11.62
CA ASP A 205 5.84 -5.57 -11.75
C ASP A 205 6.53 -6.53 -12.76
N LYS A 206 7.06 -5.99 -13.87
CA LYS A 206 7.87 -6.78 -14.81
C LYS A 206 9.13 -7.33 -14.13
N MET A 207 9.85 -6.48 -13.40
CA MET A 207 11.08 -6.87 -12.71
C MET A 207 10.83 -7.89 -11.59
N GLU A 208 9.72 -7.78 -10.87
CA GLU A 208 9.31 -8.76 -9.87
C GLU A 208 9.20 -10.17 -10.47
N ASN A 209 8.58 -10.30 -11.64
CA ASN A 209 8.42 -11.58 -12.34
C ASN A 209 9.76 -12.12 -12.91
N VAL A 210 10.67 -11.24 -13.32
CA VAL A 210 12.00 -11.63 -13.80
C VAL A 210 12.88 -12.14 -12.65
N LEU A 211 12.84 -11.48 -11.50
CA LEU A 211 13.65 -11.81 -10.33
C LEU A 211 13.10 -13.00 -9.53
N CYS A 212 11.79 -13.27 -9.65
CA CYS A 212 11.13 -14.41 -9.02
C CYS A 212 10.17 -15.11 -9.99
N PRO A 213 10.69 -15.93 -10.92
CA PRO A 213 9.89 -16.55 -11.98
C PRO A 213 8.93 -17.64 -11.48
N ASP A 214 9.29 -18.35 -10.40
CA ASP A 214 8.49 -19.45 -9.83
C ASP A 214 8.21 -19.21 -8.33
N PRO A 215 7.31 -18.27 -7.99
CA PRO A 215 6.99 -18.01 -6.59
C PRO A 215 6.21 -19.17 -5.98
N GLN A 216 6.66 -19.65 -4.82
CA GLN A 216 5.85 -20.50 -3.96
C GLN A 216 5.00 -19.61 -3.06
N ILE A 217 3.69 -19.75 -3.21
CA ILE A 217 2.72 -19.07 -2.37
C ILE A 217 2.60 -19.90 -1.09
N VAL A 218 3.32 -19.51 -0.04
CA VAL A 218 3.33 -20.23 1.25
C VAL A 218 2.31 -19.57 2.16
N CYS A 219 1.17 -20.22 2.27
CA CYS A 219 0.12 -19.86 3.20
C CYS A 219 0.38 -20.59 4.53
N PRO A 220 0.23 -19.95 5.69
CA PRO A 220 0.29 -20.65 6.96
C PRO A 220 -0.77 -21.77 6.99
N ASP A 221 -0.38 -22.97 7.43
CA ASP A 221 -1.29 -24.08 7.71
C ASP A 221 -2.13 -23.73 8.94
N LEU A 222 -3.15 -22.89 8.75
CA LEU A 222 -4.27 -22.84 9.66
C LEU A 222 -5.27 -23.89 9.18
N PRO A 223 -5.70 -24.83 10.05
CA PRO A 223 -6.80 -25.71 9.69
C PRO A 223 -8.00 -24.85 9.33
N CYS A 224 -8.41 -24.88 8.06
CA CYS A 224 -9.72 -24.38 7.68
C CYS A 224 -10.73 -25.18 8.49
N GLN A 225 -11.27 -24.58 9.55
CA GLN A 225 -12.46 -25.14 10.17
C GLN A 225 -13.53 -25.15 9.08
N THR A 226 -13.87 -26.36 8.65
CA THR A 226 -14.87 -26.66 7.62
C THR A 226 -16.30 -26.43 8.11
N GLU A 227 -16.46 -26.03 9.36
CA GLU A 227 -17.67 -25.32 9.76
C GLU A 227 -17.46 -23.84 9.47
N LEU A 228 -18.42 -23.22 8.79
CA LEU A 228 -18.66 -21.79 8.80
C LEU A 228 -18.83 -21.31 10.26
N ALA A 229 -17.75 -21.29 11.03
CA ALA A 229 -17.54 -20.28 12.02
C ALA A 229 -17.35 -19.00 11.19
N VAL A 230 -18.47 -18.42 10.77
CA VAL A 230 -18.56 -16.98 10.60
C VAL A 230 -17.87 -16.45 11.85
N ALA A 231 -16.63 -15.97 11.73
CA ALA A 231 -16.06 -15.13 12.76
C ALA A 231 -17.13 -14.07 12.94
N GLN A 232 -17.88 -14.14 14.04
CA GLN A 232 -18.98 -13.22 14.28
C GLN A 232 -18.36 -11.85 14.09
N CYS A 233 -18.91 -11.09 13.14
CA CYS A 233 -18.26 -9.92 12.55
C CYS A 233 -17.87 -8.86 13.58
N THR A 234 -18.17 -9.08 14.85
CA THR A 234 -17.85 -8.22 15.97
C THR A 234 -17.67 -9.02 17.27
N GLN A 235 -16.60 -9.81 17.37
CA GLN A 235 -16.06 -10.28 18.67
C GLN A 235 -15.32 -9.18 19.45
N ARG A 236 -15.53 -7.92 19.07
CA ARG A 236 -15.00 -6.71 19.69
C ARG A 236 -16.09 -5.63 19.67
N PRO A 237 -16.07 -4.68 20.60
CA PRO A 237 -17.07 -3.61 20.64
C PRO A 237 -16.75 -2.56 19.57
N VAL A 238 -17.72 -2.26 18.69
CA VAL A 238 -17.59 -1.24 17.63
C VAL A 238 -18.85 -0.37 17.59
N ASP A 239 -18.69 0.95 17.65
CA ASP A 239 -19.77 1.91 17.43
C ASP A 239 -19.60 2.53 16.03
N ILE A 240 -20.51 2.20 15.12
CA ILE A 240 -20.47 2.61 13.71
C ILE A 240 -21.46 3.76 13.51
N VAL A 241 -20.98 4.88 12.99
CA VAL A 241 -21.79 6.05 12.65
C VAL A 241 -21.75 6.25 11.15
N PHE A 242 -22.87 6.03 10.48
CA PHE A 242 -23.02 6.34 9.07
C PHE A 242 -23.35 7.83 8.90
N LEU A 243 -22.59 8.50 8.04
CA LEU A 243 -22.89 9.85 7.55
C LEU A 243 -23.28 9.72 6.09
N LEU A 244 -24.58 9.77 5.83
CA LEU A 244 -25.17 9.63 4.52
C LEU A 244 -25.42 11.02 3.91
N ASP A 245 -24.82 11.24 2.75
CA ASP A 245 -24.98 12.46 1.99
C ASP A 245 -26.42 12.54 1.40
N GLY A 246 -27.13 13.60 1.77
CA GLY A 246 -28.51 13.89 1.34
C GLY A 246 -28.58 14.95 0.25
N SER A 247 -27.49 15.16 -0.50
CA SER A 247 -27.41 16.21 -1.50
C SER A 247 -28.14 15.91 -2.81
N GLU A 248 -28.59 16.97 -3.48
CA GLU A 248 -29.24 16.95 -4.80
C GLU A 248 -28.46 16.16 -5.86
N ARG A 249 -27.12 16.13 -5.74
CA ARG A 249 -26.20 15.45 -6.66
C ARG A 249 -26.34 13.94 -6.63
N ILE A 250 -26.68 13.37 -5.48
CA ILE A 250 -26.90 11.92 -5.34
C ILE A 250 -28.23 11.54 -6.01
N GLY A 251 -29.27 12.33 -5.75
CA GLY A 251 -30.62 12.10 -6.24
C GLY A 251 -31.36 11.03 -5.44
N GLY A 252 -32.69 11.17 -5.35
CA GLY A 252 -33.53 10.35 -4.46
C GLY A 252 -33.44 8.84 -4.71
N ALA A 253 -33.27 8.40 -5.97
CA ALA A 253 -33.15 6.98 -6.30
C ALA A 253 -31.84 6.35 -5.77
N ASN A 254 -30.72 7.06 -5.87
CA ASN A 254 -29.45 6.58 -5.35
C ASN A 254 -29.39 6.69 -3.82
N PHE A 255 -29.99 7.74 -3.27
CA PHE A 255 -30.18 7.88 -1.82
C PHE A 255 -30.96 6.69 -1.24
N GLN A 256 -31.98 6.19 -1.98
CA GLN A 256 -32.69 4.98 -1.59
C GLN A 256 -31.77 3.76 -1.54
N LYS A 257 -30.93 3.55 -2.55
CA LYS A 257 -29.95 2.46 -2.58
C LYS A 257 -28.94 2.56 -1.43
N SER A 258 -28.47 3.77 -1.10
CA SER A 258 -27.50 3.99 -0.03
C SER A 258 -28.03 3.61 1.35
N HIS A 259 -29.31 3.90 1.65
CA HIS A 259 -29.85 3.51 2.96
C HIS A 259 -30.25 2.03 3.01
N ILE A 260 -30.65 1.42 1.87
CA ILE A 260 -30.80 -0.05 1.78
C ILE A 260 -29.48 -0.73 2.11
N PHE A 261 -28.37 -0.21 1.59
CA PHE A 261 -27.04 -0.70 1.95
C PHE A 261 -26.77 -0.60 3.47
N VAL A 262 -27.15 0.49 4.14
CA VAL A 262 -27.04 0.60 5.61
C VAL A 262 -27.90 -0.46 6.32
N GLU A 263 -29.10 -0.75 5.81
CA GLU A 263 -29.98 -1.80 6.34
C GLU A 263 -29.34 -3.19 6.19
N ASP A 264 -28.81 -3.50 5.01
CA ASP A 264 -28.14 -4.76 4.73
C ASP A 264 -26.92 -4.96 5.65
N VAL A 265 -26.14 -3.89 5.88
CA VAL A 265 -25.03 -3.91 6.83
C VAL A 265 -25.52 -4.20 8.25
N ALA A 266 -26.58 -3.51 8.70
CA ALA A 266 -27.16 -3.73 10.02
C ALA A 266 -27.60 -5.19 10.23
N ARG A 267 -28.19 -5.81 9.19
CA ARG A 267 -28.64 -7.22 9.21
C ARG A 267 -27.47 -8.21 9.16
N ARG A 268 -26.36 -7.86 8.52
CA ARG A 268 -25.18 -8.73 8.40
C ARG A 268 -24.32 -8.72 9.65
N LEU A 269 -24.24 -7.59 10.34
CA LEU A 269 -23.45 -7.44 11.56
C LEU A 269 -24.11 -8.12 12.75
N THR A 270 -23.27 -8.65 13.65
CA THR A 270 -23.76 -9.05 14.97
C THR A 270 -23.88 -7.80 15.84
N LEU A 271 -25.11 -7.43 16.21
CA LEU A 271 -25.38 -6.24 17.02
C LEU A 271 -25.25 -6.54 18.52
N ALA A 272 -24.93 -5.49 19.28
CA ALA A 272 -24.82 -5.53 20.72
C ALA A 272 -26.12 -5.99 21.39
N ARG A 273 -26.01 -6.54 22.61
CA ARG A 273 -27.18 -6.92 23.41
C ARG A 273 -27.64 -5.82 24.36
N SER A 274 -26.80 -4.82 24.57
CA SER A 274 -27.05 -3.67 25.45
C SER A 274 -26.08 -2.53 25.11
N ASP A 275 -26.33 -1.34 25.65
CA ASP A 275 -25.47 -0.17 25.42
C ASP A 275 -24.05 -0.32 25.99
N ASN A 276 -23.86 -1.20 26.97
CA ASN A 276 -22.57 -1.47 27.61
C ASN A 276 -22.01 -2.84 27.25
N ASP A 277 -22.51 -3.45 26.15
CA ASP A 277 -21.94 -4.71 25.66
C ASP A 277 -20.47 -4.49 25.28
N ASN A 278 -19.59 -5.35 25.79
CA ASN A 278 -18.17 -5.31 25.49
C ASN A 278 -17.81 -6.07 24.20
N LEU A 279 -18.83 -6.59 23.51
CA LEU A 279 -18.74 -7.23 22.22
C LEU A 279 -19.75 -6.57 21.27
N ASN A 280 -19.66 -6.89 19.99
CA ASN A 280 -20.67 -6.57 19.00
C ASN A 280 -20.86 -5.08 18.63
N ALA A 281 -21.56 -4.84 17.52
CA ALA A 281 -21.71 -3.52 16.92
C ALA A 281 -22.92 -2.75 17.47
N ARG A 282 -22.83 -1.42 17.56
CA ARG A 282 -23.99 -0.51 17.57
C ARG A 282 -23.91 0.40 16.37
N LEU A 283 -25.05 0.74 15.78
CA LEU A 283 -25.12 1.58 14.59
C LEU A 283 -25.87 2.87 14.91
N ALA A 284 -25.43 3.95 14.27
CA ALA A 284 -26.15 5.20 14.15
C ALA A 284 -26.14 5.66 12.70
N LEU A 285 -27.15 6.43 12.30
CA LEU A 285 -27.21 7.04 10.98
C LEU A 285 -27.56 8.52 11.11
N GLN A 286 -26.73 9.36 10.50
CA GLN A 286 -26.99 10.77 10.26
C GLN A 286 -27.06 11.01 8.76
N GLN A 287 -28.13 11.66 8.31
CA GLN A 287 -28.15 12.27 6.98
C GLN A 287 -27.65 13.71 7.08
N TYR A 288 -26.82 14.13 6.12
CA TYR A 288 -26.30 15.49 6.08
C TYR A 288 -26.57 16.19 4.74
N GLY A 289 -26.80 17.50 4.82
CA GLY A 289 -26.92 18.39 3.68
C GLY A 289 -26.05 19.63 3.88
N SER A 290 -26.64 20.80 3.68
CA SER A 290 -25.97 22.10 3.90
C SER A 290 -25.46 22.27 5.34
N GLU A 291 -24.68 23.33 5.58
CA GLU A 291 -24.05 23.61 6.89
C GLU A 291 -24.99 23.52 8.10
N ASN A 292 -26.27 23.87 7.90
CA ASN A 292 -27.28 23.91 8.96
C ASN A 292 -28.35 22.81 8.84
N GLN A 293 -28.22 21.89 7.89
CA GLN A 293 -29.18 20.82 7.63
C GLN A 293 -28.55 19.47 7.91
N GLN A 294 -28.68 19.04 9.16
CA GLN A 294 -28.13 17.80 9.68
C GLN A 294 -29.26 17.08 10.42
N GLN A 295 -29.44 15.79 10.16
CA GLN A 295 -30.52 15.02 10.79
C GLN A 295 -30.01 13.67 11.24
N VAL A 296 -30.05 13.42 12.55
CA VAL A 296 -29.87 12.08 13.10
C VAL A 296 -31.15 11.28 12.79
N ILE A 297 -31.02 10.22 12.00
CA ILE A 297 -32.12 9.34 11.62
C ILE A 297 -32.41 8.37 12.76
N PHE A 298 -31.34 7.77 13.31
CA PHE A 298 -31.39 7.03 14.56
C PHE A 298 -30.06 7.19 15.31
N PRO A 299 -30.09 7.33 16.65
CA PRO A 299 -28.88 7.38 17.48
C PRO A 299 -28.22 5.99 17.56
N LEU A 300 -27.10 5.89 18.28
CA LEU A 300 -26.44 4.60 18.52
C LEU A 300 -27.43 3.61 19.14
N THR A 301 -27.77 2.57 18.39
CA THR A 301 -28.69 1.51 18.80
C THR A 301 -28.17 0.15 18.33
N TYR A 302 -28.73 -0.90 18.92
CA TYR A 302 -28.50 -2.29 18.55
C TYR A 302 -29.82 -3.00 18.19
N ASN A 303 -30.94 -2.28 18.22
CA ASN A 303 -32.25 -2.83 17.91
C ASN A 303 -32.53 -2.72 16.41
N LEU A 304 -32.56 -3.87 15.73
CA LEU A 304 -32.85 -3.95 14.29
C LEU A 304 -34.23 -3.39 13.92
N THR A 305 -35.21 -3.46 14.82
CA THR A 305 -36.56 -2.93 14.57
C THR A 305 -36.52 -1.41 14.51
N ASP A 306 -35.84 -0.77 15.48
CA ASP A 306 -35.69 0.69 15.51
C ASP A 306 -34.91 1.19 14.28
N ILE A 307 -33.89 0.44 13.85
CA ILE A 307 -33.13 0.74 12.63
C ILE A 307 -34.04 0.66 11.41
N ALA A 308 -34.76 -0.46 11.23
CA ALA A 308 -35.63 -0.67 10.07
C ALA A 308 -36.78 0.35 9.99
N ASP A 309 -37.42 0.66 11.12
CA ASP A 309 -38.51 1.63 11.19
C ASP A 309 -38.02 3.06 10.90
N ALA A 310 -36.86 3.43 11.43
CA ALA A 310 -36.26 4.75 11.17
C ALA A 310 -35.81 4.89 9.70
N LEU A 311 -35.29 3.83 9.10
CA LEU A 311 -34.93 3.79 7.68
C LEU A 311 -36.16 3.84 6.77
N ALA A 312 -37.26 3.16 7.12
CA ALA A 312 -38.51 3.23 6.35
C ALA A 312 -39.12 4.64 6.35
N GLY A 313 -38.91 5.42 7.41
CA GLY A 313 -39.40 6.80 7.55
C GLY A 313 -38.46 7.89 7.05
N ILE A 314 -37.27 7.55 6.54
CA ILE A 314 -36.26 8.54 6.15
C ILE A 314 -36.77 9.39 4.98
N ARG A 315 -36.54 10.71 5.06
CA ARG A 315 -36.82 11.65 3.96
C ARG A 315 -35.51 12.13 3.36
N TYR A 316 -35.42 12.05 2.05
CA TYR A 316 -34.30 12.62 1.29
C TYR A 316 -34.32 14.15 1.40
N MET A 317 -33.17 14.74 1.76
CA MET A 317 -33.06 16.18 2.03
C MET A 317 -33.10 17.07 0.79
N ASP A 318 -32.57 16.58 -0.34
CA ASP A 318 -32.43 17.35 -1.58
C ASP A 318 -31.74 18.71 -1.36
N SER A 319 -30.57 18.67 -0.71
CA SER A 319 -29.83 19.87 -0.28
C SER A 319 -28.47 20.00 -0.96
N SER A 320 -27.68 21.00 -0.58
CA SER A 320 -26.23 20.99 -0.84
C SER A 320 -25.52 20.02 0.11
N SER A 321 -24.23 19.76 -0.11
CA SER A 321 -23.42 18.89 0.75
C SER A 321 -22.37 19.68 1.54
N ASN A 322 -22.31 19.51 2.87
CA ASN A 322 -21.22 19.96 3.71
C ASN A 322 -20.84 18.92 4.76
N ILE A 323 -19.73 18.22 4.52
CA ILE A 323 -19.24 17.15 5.39
C ILE A 323 -18.59 17.65 6.68
N GLY A 324 -18.01 18.86 6.67
CA GLY A 324 -17.34 19.44 7.84
C GLY A 324 -18.34 19.68 8.98
N SER A 325 -19.48 20.33 8.69
CA SER A 325 -20.57 20.49 9.64
C SER A 325 -21.18 19.15 10.06
N ALA A 326 -21.27 18.19 9.12
CA ALA A 326 -21.84 16.87 9.40
C ALA A 326 -21.03 16.11 10.46
N ILE A 327 -19.70 16.09 10.34
CA ILE A 327 -18.79 15.45 11.29
C ILE A 327 -18.92 16.07 12.68
N ILE A 328 -18.87 17.41 12.76
CA ILE A 328 -18.99 18.13 14.04
C ILE A 328 -20.35 17.86 14.68
N HIS A 329 -21.42 17.83 13.88
CA HIS A 329 -22.76 17.51 14.35
C HIS A 329 -22.87 16.07 14.87
N ALA A 330 -22.30 15.09 14.17
CA ALA A 330 -22.30 13.69 14.59
C ALA A 330 -21.55 13.51 15.92
N ILE A 331 -20.39 14.16 16.09
CA ILE A 331 -19.64 14.11 17.35
C ILE A 331 -20.45 14.72 18.51
N ASN A 332 -21.18 15.80 18.26
CA ASN A 332 -21.92 16.51 19.30
C ASN A 332 -23.27 15.90 19.67
N ASN A 333 -23.89 15.11 18.79
CA ASN A 333 -25.25 14.59 18.99
C ASN A 333 -25.35 13.05 19.02
N ILE A 334 -24.37 12.33 18.46
CA ILE A 334 -24.34 10.86 18.42
C ILE A 334 -23.25 10.33 19.35
N VAL A 335 -22.02 10.84 19.21
CA VAL A 335 -20.88 10.39 20.03
C VAL A 335 -21.00 10.92 21.46
N ASN A 336 -21.43 12.17 21.59
CA ASN A 336 -21.70 12.84 22.85
C ASN A 336 -23.18 13.17 22.95
N ASN A 337 -23.70 13.15 24.18
CA ASN A 337 -25.06 13.56 24.48
C ASN A 337 -25.16 15.10 24.31
N PRO A 338 -26.16 15.59 23.56
CA PRO A 338 -26.29 17.02 23.28
C PRO A 338 -26.57 17.86 24.53
N VAL A 339 -27.12 17.26 25.59
CA VAL A 339 -27.54 17.98 26.81
C VAL A 339 -26.39 18.12 27.81
N ASP A 340 -25.81 17.00 28.25
CA ASP A 340 -24.82 16.97 29.33
C ASP A 340 -23.37 16.83 28.83
N ARG A 341 -23.17 16.72 27.51
CA ARG A 341 -21.87 16.51 26.84
C ARG A 341 -21.13 15.25 27.29
N GLN A 342 -21.80 14.31 27.95
CA GLN A 342 -21.22 13.02 28.27
C GLN A 342 -21.12 12.16 27.02
N ARG A 343 -20.02 11.40 26.92
CA ARG A 343 -19.79 10.48 25.80
C ARG A 343 -20.78 9.30 25.89
N VAL A 344 -21.58 9.13 24.85
CA VAL A 344 -22.55 8.02 24.65
C VAL A 344 -21.89 6.85 23.94
N ALA A 345 -20.94 7.13 23.04
CA ALA A 345 -20.13 6.09 22.42
C ALA A 345 -19.30 5.34 23.48
N ARG A 346 -19.27 4.01 23.39
CA ARG A 346 -18.55 3.12 24.30
C ARG A 346 -17.07 3.51 24.30
N ARG A 347 -16.47 3.68 25.49
CA ARG A 347 -15.06 4.11 25.63
C ARG A 347 -14.07 3.04 25.19
N ASN A 348 -14.44 1.78 25.35
CA ASN A 348 -13.67 0.61 24.95
C ASN A 348 -14.00 0.13 23.53
N ALA A 349 -14.95 0.78 22.84
CA ALA A 349 -15.29 0.46 21.47
C ALA A 349 -14.47 1.27 20.47
N GLU A 350 -14.17 0.66 19.32
CA GLU A 350 -13.72 1.40 18.15
C GLU A 350 -14.87 2.29 17.65
N LEU A 351 -14.57 3.57 17.40
CA LEU A 351 -15.53 4.52 16.86
C LEU A 351 -15.29 4.66 15.35
N SER A 352 -16.14 4.04 14.54
CA SER A 352 -16.00 4.04 13.08
C SER A 352 -16.98 5.01 12.44
N PHE A 353 -16.49 5.95 11.63
CA PHE A 353 -17.34 6.84 10.84
C PHE A 353 -17.33 6.38 9.39
N VAL A 354 -18.50 6.08 8.85
CA VAL A 354 -18.65 5.66 7.45
C VAL A 354 -19.36 6.76 6.68
N PHE A 355 -18.64 7.41 5.75
CA PHE A 355 -19.17 8.45 4.89
C PHE A 355 -19.65 7.84 3.59
N ILE A 356 -20.92 8.04 3.22
CA ILE A 356 -21.47 7.63 1.93
C ILE A 356 -21.78 8.89 1.14
N THR A 357 -21.03 9.16 0.08
CA THR A 357 -21.09 10.42 -0.69
C THR A 357 -20.85 10.18 -2.18
N ASP A 358 -21.22 11.13 -3.03
CA ASP A 358 -20.83 11.12 -4.45
C ASP A 358 -19.38 11.56 -4.67
N GLY A 359 -18.70 12.01 -3.61
CA GLY A 359 -17.30 12.43 -3.62
C GLY A 359 -17.08 13.91 -3.85
N ILE A 360 -18.13 14.73 -3.95
CA ILE A 360 -18.02 16.19 -4.07
C ILE A 360 -18.86 16.86 -2.96
N THR A 361 -18.18 17.57 -2.06
CA THR A 361 -18.81 18.22 -0.92
C THR A 361 -18.16 19.56 -0.62
N GLY A 362 -18.92 20.48 -0.04
CA GLY A 362 -18.38 21.70 0.56
C GLY A 362 -17.39 21.35 1.67
N THR A 363 -16.28 22.10 1.71
CA THR A 363 -15.11 21.87 2.59
C THR A 363 -15.01 22.88 3.74
N LYS A 364 -16.04 23.71 3.93
CA LYS A 364 -16.06 24.66 5.05
C LYS A 364 -16.01 23.91 6.37
N ASN A 365 -15.19 24.38 7.31
CA ASN A 365 -14.95 23.76 8.63
C ASN A 365 -14.38 22.33 8.56
N LEU A 366 -13.90 21.88 7.39
CA LEU A 366 -13.38 20.51 7.23
C LEU A 366 -12.14 20.25 8.09
N GLU A 367 -11.21 21.22 8.19
CA GLU A 367 -10.01 21.05 9.01
C GLU A 367 -10.36 20.93 10.51
N GLU A 368 -11.27 21.77 11.01
CA GLU A 368 -11.78 21.66 12.39
C GLU A 368 -12.46 20.30 12.64
N ALA A 369 -13.26 19.85 11.68
CA ALA A 369 -13.92 18.55 11.72
C ALA A 369 -12.91 17.40 11.78
N ILE A 370 -11.84 17.46 10.98
CA ILE A 370 -10.75 16.48 10.95
C ILE A 370 -10.02 16.43 12.29
N ASP A 371 -9.70 17.59 12.86
CA ASP A 371 -9.05 17.65 14.17
C ASP A 371 -9.97 17.11 15.27
N SER A 372 -11.28 17.35 15.16
CA SER A 372 -12.26 16.76 16.07
C SER A 372 -12.34 15.23 15.94
N MET A 373 -12.30 14.68 14.72
CA MET A 373 -12.23 13.23 14.49
C MET A 373 -10.98 12.62 15.13
N LYS A 374 -9.80 13.22 14.89
CA LYS A 374 -8.53 12.77 15.48
C LYS A 374 -8.60 12.78 17.01
N LYS A 375 -9.13 13.85 17.60
CA LYS A 375 -9.27 13.99 19.07
C LYS A 375 -10.16 12.91 19.69
N HIS A 376 -11.17 12.42 18.95
CA HIS A 376 -12.09 11.39 19.41
C HIS A 376 -11.65 9.96 19.02
N ASN A 377 -10.48 9.80 18.39
CA ASN A 377 -9.97 8.55 17.84
C ASN A 377 -10.96 7.89 16.87
N VAL A 378 -11.59 8.69 16.01
CA VAL A 378 -12.49 8.20 14.97
C VAL A 378 -11.68 7.52 13.87
N MET A 379 -12.12 6.33 13.46
CA MET A 379 -11.64 5.61 12.28
C MET A 379 -12.56 5.90 11.10
N PRO A 380 -12.17 6.78 10.15
CA PRO A 380 -13.01 7.12 9.02
C PRO A 380 -12.94 6.05 7.92
N THR A 381 -14.06 5.84 7.23
CA THR A 381 -14.19 5.03 6.02
C THR A 381 -15.02 5.83 5.04
N VAL A 382 -14.54 6.01 3.82
CA VAL A 382 -15.23 6.78 2.79
C VAL A 382 -15.71 5.83 1.72
N VAL A 383 -17.01 5.81 1.45
CA VAL A 383 -17.65 5.14 0.33
C VAL A 383 -18.06 6.22 -0.66
N ALA A 384 -17.20 6.48 -1.64
CA ALA A 384 -17.41 7.45 -2.70
C ALA A 384 -17.98 6.76 -3.94
N VAL A 385 -19.16 7.18 -4.39
CA VAL A 385 -19.88 6.53 -5.48
C VAL A 385 -20.14 7.52 -6.62
N GLY A 386 -19.49 7.29 -7.75
CA GLY A 386 -19.59 8.15 -8.92
C GLY A 386 -18.29 8.22 -9.73
N SER A 387 -18.35 8.83 -10.90
CA SER A 387 -17.18 9.06 -11.75
C SER A 387 -16.35 10.26 -11.27
N ASP A 388 -17.02 11.29 -10.77
CA ASP A 388 -16.46 12.60 -10.49
C ASP A 388 -16.31 12.77 -8.98
N VAL A 389 -15.11 12.53 -8.47
CA VAL A 389 -14.80 12.61 -7.04
C VAL A 389 -13.63 13.56 -6.80
N ASP A 390 -13.69 14.33 -5.71
CA ASP A 390 -12.59 15.15 -5.25
C ASP A 390 -11.67 14.32 -4.33
N MET A 391 -10.65 13.70 -4.92
CA MET A 391 -9.74 12.83 -4.18
C MET A 391 -8.97 13.54 -3.07
N ASP A 392 -8.73 14.84 -3.18
CA ASP A 392 -8.03 15.60 -2.13
C ASP A 392 -8.91 15.73 -0.89
N VAL A 393 -10.21 16.00 -1.09
CA VAL A 393 -11.20 16.02 0.00
C VAL A 393 -11.38 14.63 0.60
N LEU A 394 -11.50 13.58 -0.22
CA LEU A 394 -11.66 12.22 0.28
C LEU A 394 -10.44 11.74 1.08
N LEU A 395 -9.23 12.06 0.61
CA LEU A 395 -7.98 11.78 1.33
C LEU A 395 -7.93 12.49 2.69
N LYS A 396 -8.38 13.74 2.75
CA LYS A 396 -8.47 14.46 4.02
C LYS A 396 -9.45 13.82 5.00
N ILE A 397 -10.63 13.40 4.53
CA ILE A 397 -11.64 12.71 5.35
C ILE A 397 -11.11 11.35 5.82
N GLY A 398 -10.46 10.60 4.94
CA GLY A 398 -9.78 9.33 5.25
C GLY A 398 -8.51 9.48 6.10
N LEU A 399 -8.21 10.68 6.61
CA LEU A 399 -7.02 10.99 7.42
C LEU A 399 -5.70 10.59 6.73
N GLY A 400 -5.66 10.66 5.41
CA GLY A 400 -4.51 10.31 4.57
C GLY A 400 -4.43 8.82 4.19
N ASP A 401 -5.30 7.96 4.74
CA ASP A 401 -5.33 6.55 4.39
C ASP A 401 -6.17 6.30 3.12
N ARG A 402 -5.49 5.97 2.02
CA ARG A 402 -6.15 5.60 0.76
C ARG A 402 -6.93 4.30 0.86
N ALA A 403 -6.52 3.36 1.72
CA ALA A 403 -7.19 2.08 1.87
C ALA A 403 -8.58 2.23 2.53
N ALA A 404 -8.79 3.33 3.27
CA ALA A 404 -10.08 3.67 3.86
C ALA A 404 -11.09 4.24 2.85
N ILE A 405 -10.69 4.46 1.59
CA ILE A 405 -11.53 5.06 0.54
C ILE A 405 -11.96 3.98 -0.45
N PHE A 406 -13.23 3.61 -0.37
CA PHE A 406 -13.91 2.73 -1.31
C PHE A 406 -14.51 3.56 -2.44
N ARG A 407 -14.18 3.20 -3.68
CA ARG A 407 -14.71 3.86 -4.87
C ARG A 407 -15.55 2.90 -5.69
N GLU A 408 -16.78 3.28 -5.96
CA GLU A 408 -17.69 2.53 -6.82
C GLU A 408 -18.26 3.43 -7.91
N LYS A 409 -18.62 2.84 -9.06
CA LYS A 409 -19.15 3.62 -10.20
C LYS A 409 -20.64 3.91 -10.09
N ASP A 410 -21.40 3.00 -9.48
CA ASP A 410 -22.86 3.06 -9.36
C ASP A 410 -23.26 2.64 -7.94
N TYR A 411 -24.30 3.27 -7.40
CA TYR A 411 -24.90 2.92 -6.12
C TYR A 411 -25.49 1.50 -6.12
N ALA A 412 -25.82 0.95 -7.30
CA ALA A 412 -26.21 -0.45 -7.43
C ALA A 412 -25.08 -1.42 -7.06
N SER A 413 -23.81 -0.99 -7.14
CA SER A 413 -22.67 -1.80 -6.70
C SER A 413 -22.64 -2.01 -5.19
N LEU A 414 -23.26 -1.12 -4.39
CA LEU A 414 -23.22 -1.19 -2.93
C LEU A 414 -23.86 -2.49 -2.39
N SER A 415 -24.88 -3.01 -3.08
CA SER A 415 -25.55 -4.26 -2.74
C SER A 415 -24.94 -5.47 -3.46
N GLN A 416 -23.93 -5.30 -4.31
CA GLN A 416 -23.27 -6.44 -4.96
C GLN A 416 -22.41 -7.20 -3.94
N PRO A 417 -22.45 -8.54 -3.91
CA PRO A 417 -21.69 -9.33 -2.95
C PRO A 417 -20.20 -8.99 -2.91
N GLY A 418 -19.60 -8.72 -4.07
CA GLY A 418 -18.18 -8.39 -4.16
C GLY A 418 -17.79 -7.10 -3.42
N PHE A 419 -18.59 -6.03 -3.52
CA PHE A 419 -18.34 -4.82 -2.75
C PHE A 419 -18.77 -4.99 -1.29
N PHE A 420 -19.98 -5.52 -1.09
CA PHE A 420 -20.58 -5.65 0.23
C PHE A 420 -19.73 -6.50 1.16
N ASP A 421 -19.23 -7.65 0.70
CA ASP A 421 -18.35 -8.51 1.50
C ASP A 421 -17.00 -7.85 1.80
N ARG A 422 -16.43 -7.08 0.87
CA ARG A 422 -15.20 -6.29 1.11
C ARG A 422 -15.43 -5.22 2.16
N PHE A 423 -16.55 -4.51 2.08
CA PHE A 423 -16.93 -3.47 3.04
C PHE A 423 -17.17 -4.05 4.44
N ILE A 424 -17.93 -5.14 4.53
CA ILE A 424 -18.16 -5.85 5.80
C ILE A 424 -16.82 -6.31 6.40
N ARG A 425 -15.93 -6.91 5.61
CA ARG A 425 -14.58 -7.30 6.06
C ARG A 425 -13.72 -6.14 6.55
N TRP A 426 -13.90 -4.94 6.01
CA TRP A 426 -13.16 -3.75 6.44
C TRP A 426 -13.59 -3.25 7.82
N ILE A 427 -14.89 -3.37 8.13
CA ILE A 427 -15.48 -2.91 9.38
C ILE A 427 -15.27 -3.89 10.55
N CYS A 428 -15.17 -5.20 10.28
CA CYS A 428 -15.24 -6.26 11.30
C CYS A 428 -13.97 -6.50 12.16
#